data_AF-A0A833RUF8-F1
#
_entry.id   AF-A0A833RUF8-F1
#
_cell.length_a   1.000
_cell.length_b   1.000
_cell.length_c   1.000
_cell.angle_alpha   90.00
_cell.angle_beta   90.00
_cell.angle_gamma   90.00
#
_symmetry.space_group_name_H-M   'P 1'
#
loop_
_entity.id
_entity.type
_entity.pdbx_description
1 polymer ?
#
loop_
_entity_poly.entity_id
_entity_poly.type
_entity_poly.pdbx_seq_one_letter_code
_entity_poly.pdbx_strand_id
1 'polypeptide(L)'
;MKYSSGAPGVFGSLIRFTVDNDKWTLEWHEWEPWFQVGAFSGYLTQYNNTYHRIQGDLRSLTELEWEALKYILEDNGSLTASTVEGYCGIAVRGDQQRRLVDPLLRMGIVVQGSSGGLAIVSEMMCRVCVEALPEREIHQAANTDDPVLLLSLALGQVYPKTISNHLVRNRQAPSESAFHHELYSTIRDILKKGALTRGIYAEVKTPGSRRRADILIANGVRVAYELKSNQLRESEIEAAAKQADEYRQQFNVDRMVVVNFVPMGHTLDEVYRFTRFPRVQIVHARFADSCDQFSLQYMYLGETNEVKRCSVKCLARNNS
;
A
#
# COMPACT_ATOMS: atom_id res chain seq x y z
N MET A 1 5.15 13.44 -17.36
CA MET A 1 4.54 13.05 -16.07
C MET A 1 3.92 11.66 -16.21
N LYS A 2 4.26 10.69 -15.36
CA LYS A 2 3.68 9.34 -15.45
C LYS A 2 2.17 9.31 -15.14
N TYR A 3 1.71 10.22 -14.27
CA TYR A 3 0.30 10.40 -13.91
C TYR A 3 -0.65 10.70 -15.07
N SER A 4 -0.19 11.41 -16.11
CA SER A 4 -1.05 11.61 -17.28
C SER A 4 -1.10 10.37 -18.15
N SER A 5 -0.12 9.46 -18.08
CA SER A 5 0.05 8.31 -18.96
C SER A 5 -0.16 8.66 -20.45
N GLY A 6 0.21 9.89 -20.84
CA GLY A 6 0.01 10.41 -22.20
C GLY A 6 -1.40 10.96 -22.50
N ALA A 7 -2.35 10.91 -21.56
CA ALA A 7 -3.68 11.51 -21.70
C ALA A 7 -3.61 13.05 -21.66
N PRO A 8 -3.90 13.77 -22.76
CA PRO A 8 -3.72 15.23 -22.83
C PRO A 8 -4.62 15.98 -21.85
N GLY A 9 -5.84 15.48 -21.61
CA GLY A 9 -6.79 16.08 -20.66
C GLY A 9 -6.26 16.03 -19.22
N VAL A 10 -5.72 14.89 -18.79
CA VAL A 10 -5.13 14.72 -17.45
C VAL A 10 -3.88 15.57 -17.30
N PHE A 11 -3.07 15.70 -18.35
CA PHE A 11 -1.90 16.56 -18.32
C PHE A 11 -2.27 18.04 -18.20
N GLY A 12 -3.24 18.51 -19.00
CA GLY A 12 -3.72 19.90 -18.94
C GLY A 12 -4.34 20.26 -17.59
N SER A 13 -5.15 19.37 -17.00
CA SER A 13 -5.73 19.59 -15.67
C SER A 13 -4.67 19.63 -14.58
N LEU A 14 -3.62 18.80 -14.65
CA LEU A 14 -2.50 18.83 -13.70
C LEU A 14 -1.72 20.16 -13.78
N ILE A 15 -1.45 20.67 -14.98
CA ILE A 15 -0.80 21.97 -15.16
C ILE A 15 -1.65 23.07 -14.54
N ARG A 16 -2.94 23.10 -14.89
CA ARG A 16 -3.85 24.14 -14.38
C ARG A 16 -3.94 24.10 -12.85
N PHE A 17 -4.15 22.92 -12.27
CA PHE A 17 -4.18 22.76 -10.82
C PHE A 17 -2.89 23.22 -10.13
N THR A 18 -1.74 22.95 -10.76
CA THR A 18 -0.43 23.37 -10.25
C THR A 18 -0.27 24.89 -10.27
N VAL A 19 -0.70 25.54 -11.36
CA VAL A 19 -0.65 27.00 -11.51
C VAL A 19 -1.61 27.67 -10.51
N ASP A 20 -2.85 27.18 -10.43
CA ASP A 20 -3.89 27.75 -9.55
C ASP A 20 -3.56 27.59 -8.05
N ASN A 21 -2.55 26.78 -7.70
CA ASN A 21 -2.03 26.63 -6.33
C ASN A 21 -0.63 27.24 -6.11
N ASP A 22 -0.16 28.09 -7.04
CA ASP A 22 1.15 28.75 -7.01
C ASP A 22 2.33 27.77 -6.87
N LYS A 23 2.20 26.55 -7.43
CA LYS A 23 3.21 25.48 -7.36
C LYS A 23 3.99 25.28 -8.66
N TRP A 24 3.82 26.18 -9.63
CA TRP A 24 4.46 26.09 -10.95
C TRP A 24 5.97 26.33 -10.91
N THR A 25 6.49 26.94 -9.85
CA THR A 25 7.94 27.12 -9.61
C THR A 25 8.59 25.94 -8.90
N LEU A 26 7.81 24.97 -8.41
CA LEU A 26 8.38 23.82 -7.71
C LEU A 26 9.18 22.96 -8.68
N GLU A 27 10.38 22.58 -8.25
CA GLU A 27 11.11 21.54 -8.96
C GLU A 27 10.37 20.21 -8.84
N TRP A 28 10.58 19.32 -9.81
CA TRP A 28 9.80 18.09 -9.90
C TRP A 28 9.81 17.24 -8.60
N HIS A 29 10.96 17.18 -7.93
CA HIS A 29 11.15 16.44 -6.68
C HIS A 29 10.44 17.06 -5.46
N GLU A 30 10.01 18.33 -5.55
CA GLU A 30 9.21 19.02 -4.55
C GLU A 30 7.72 19.01 -4.91
N TRP A 31 7.44 19.19 -6.21
CA TRP A 31 6.10 19.19 -6.77
C TRP A 31 5.39 17.86 -6.51
N GLU A 32 6.09 16.75 -6.76
CA GLU A 32 5.44 15.46 -6.68
C GLU A 32 5.05 15.07 -5.25
N PRO A 33 5.90 15.18 -4.22
CA PRO A 33 5.45 15.00 -2.84
C PRO A 33 4.30 15.95 -2.49
N TRP A 34 4.32 17.21 -2.92
CA TRP A 34 3.20 18.12 -2.69
C TRP A 34 1.90 17.60 -3.31
N PHE A 35 1.94 17.24 -4.58
CA PHE A 35 0.77 16.75 -5.32
C PHE A 35 0.27 15.43 -4.74
N GLN A 36 1.21 14.49 -4.56
CA GLN A 36 0.92 13.16 -4.06
C GLN A 36 0.40 13.21 -2.64
N VAL A 37 0.91 14.11 -1.80
CA VAL A 37 0.53 14.18 -0.40
C VAL A 37 -0.71 15.06 -0.24
N GLY A 38 -0.55 16.37 -0.30
CA GLY A 38 -1.61 17.28 0.15
C GLY A 38 -2.71 17.54 -0.88
N ALA A 39 -2.41 17.37 -2.17
CA ALA A 39 -3.18 18.07 -3.21
C ALA A 39 -4.10 17.14 -4.04
N PHE A 40 -3.87 15.83 -4.00
CA PHE A 40 -4.56 14.86 -4.87
C PHE A 40 -6.09 14.87 -4.77
N SER A 41 -6.65 14.87 -3.55
CA SER A 41 -8.11 14.89 -3.35
C SER A 41 -8.73 16.19 -3.87
N GLY A 42 -8.08 17.33 -3.66
CA GLY A 42 -8.48 18.63 -4.21
C GLY A 42 -8.42 18.64 -5.73
N TYR A 43 -7.37 18.06 -6.31
CA TYR A 43 -7.24 17.90 -7.75
C TYR A 43 -8.39 17.08 -8.37
N LEU A 44 -8.72 15.92 -7.78
CA LEU A 44 -9.82 15.08 -8.28
C LEU A 44 -11.16 15.84 -8.24
N THR A 45 -11.46 16.48 -7.12
CA THR A 45 -12.76 17.14 -6.89
C THR A 45 -12.96 18.41 -7.72
N GLN A 46 -11.89 19.15 -8.03
CA GLN A 46 -11.99 20.46 -8.68
C GLN A 46 -11.56 20.46 -10.15
N TYR A 47 -10.62 19.57 -10.54
CA TYR A 47 -9.98 19.59 -11.86
C TYR A 47 -10.12 18.26 -12.62
N ASN A 48 -10.64 17.20 -11.97
CA ASN A 48 -10.86 15.90 -12.63
C ASN A 48 -12.13 15.18 -12.14
N ASN A 49 -13.28 15.80 -12.40
CA ASN A 49 -14.59 15.30 -12.01
C ASN A 49 -14.88 13.88 -12.51
N THR A 50 -14.30 13.46 -13.63
CA THR A 50 -14.45 12.09 -14.15
C THR A 50 -13.84 11.07 -13.18
N TYR A 51 -12.61 11.29 -12.73
CA TYR A 51 -11.96 10.41 -11.77
C TYR A 51 -12.60 10.49 -10.38
N HIS A 52 -13.09 11.67 -9.98
CA HIS A 52 -13.90 11.78 -8.77
C HIS A 52 -15.20 10.95 -8.85
N ARG A 53 -15.90 10.98 -9.99
CA ARG A 53 -17.10 10.16 -10.22
C ARG A 53 -16.78 8.67 -10.20
N ILE A 54 -15.72 8.25 -10.88
CA ILE A 54 -15.27 6.83 -10.86
C ILE A 54 -14.96 6.39 -9.43
N GLN A 55 -14.33 7.25 -8.61
CA GLN A 55 -14.11 6.98 -7.19
C GLN A 55 -15.43 6.77 -6.41
N GLY A 56 -16.49 7.49 -6.77
CA GLY A 56 -17.84 7.29 -6.25
C GLY A 56 -18.47 5.98 -6.74
N ASP A 57 -18.39 5.71 -8.04
CA ASP A 57 -18.93 4.50 -8.67
C ASP A 57 -18.29 3.22 -8.12
N LEU A 58 -17.00 3.26 -7.77
CA LEU A 58 -16.29 2.17 -7.10
C LEU A 58 -16.99 1.72 -5.79
N ARG A 59 -17.65 2.63 -5.07
CA ARG A 59 -18.39 2.29 -3.85
C ARG A 59 -19.62 1.42 -4.10
N SER A 60 -20.09 1.34 -5.34
CA SER A 60 -21.22 0.51 -5.74
C SER A 60 -20.82 -0.92 -6.15
N LEU A 61 -19.52 -1.22 -6.20
CA LEU A 61 -19.05 -2.57 -6.47
C LEU A 61 -19.50 -3.53 -5.36
N THR A 62 -19.92 -4.71 -5.78
CA THR A 62 -20.16 -5.86 -4.90
C THR A 62 -18.87 -6.34 -4.24
N GLU A 63 -18.97 -7.12 -3.17
CA GLU A 63 -17.78 -7.69 -2.51
C GLU A 63 -16.90 -8.49 -3.48
N LEU A 64 -17.51 -9.29 -4.35
CA LEU A 64 -16.78 -10.08 -5.37
C LEU A 64 -16.07 -9.18 -6.40
N GLU A 65 -16.71 -8.10 -6.85
CA GLU A 65 -16.10 -7.14 -7.77
C GLU A 65 -14.95 -6.36 -7.10
N TRP A 66 -15.06 -6.11 -5.80
CA TRP A 66 -13.97 -5.54 -5.00
C TRP A 66 -12.79 -6.50 -4.85
N GLU A 67 -13.04 -7.79 -4.56
CA GLU A 67 -11.98 -8.80 -4.51
C GLU A 67 -11.28 -8.95 -5.86
N ALA A 68 -12.02 -8.89 -6.96
CA ALA A 68 -11.45 -8.86 -8.30
C ALA A 68 -10.54 -7.65 -8.53
N LEU A 69 -10.99 -6.45 -8.15
CA LEU A 69 -10.19 -5.24 -8.28
C LEU A 69 -8.93 -5.28 -7.40
N LYS A 70 -9.02 -5.76 -6.16
CA LYS A 70 -7.84 -5.93 -5.28
C LYS A 70 -6.82 -6.87 -5.92
N TYR A 71 -7.27 -8.01 -6.43
CA TYR A 71 -6.39 -8.97 -7.10
C TYR A 71 -5.70 -8.35 -8.33
N ILE A 72 -6.41 -7.52 -9.10
CA ILE A 72 -5.82 -6.78 -10.23
C ILE A 72 -4.84 -5.70 -9.78
N LEU A 73 -5.06 -5.04 -8.64
CA LEU A 73 -4.13 -4.05 -8.10
C LEU A 73 -2.85 -4.70 -7.54
N GLU A 74 -2.95 -5.92 -7.04
CA GLU A 74 -1.83 -6.71 -6.52
C GLU A 74 -0.92 -7.27 -7.62
N ASP A 75 -1.47 -7.51 -8.82
CA ASP A 75 -0.74 -8.07 -9.96
C ASP A 75 -0.38 -7.02 -11.02
N ASN A 76 0.89 -6.99 -11.43
CA ASN A 76 1.41 -5.96 -12.34
C ASN A 76 1.15 -6.25 -13.83
N GLY A 77 -0.08 -6.67 -14.18
CA GLY A 77 -0.56 -6.74 -15.57
C GLY A 77 -0.43 -8.09 -16.27
N SER A 78 -0.31 -9.21 -15.54
CA SER A 78 -0.27 -10.57 -16.12
C SER A 78 -1.59 -11.34 -15.97
N LEU A 79 -2.64 -10.72 -15.44
CA LEU A 79 -3.93 -11.38 -15.23
C LEU A 79 -4.79 -11.39 -16.49
N THR A 80 -5.50 -12.49 -16.71
CA THR A 80 -6.67 -12.49 -17.59
C THR A 80 -7.93 -12.39 -16.75
N ALA A 81 -9.03 -11.97 -17.36
CA ALA A 81 -10.32 -11.95 -16.68
C ALA A 81 -10.74 -13.35 -16.17
N SER A 82 -10.36 -14.42 -16.87
CA SER A 82 -10.63 -15.80 -16.42
C SER A 82 -9.79 -16.18 -15.20
N THR A 83 -8.56 -15.66 -15.10
CA THR A 83 -7.70 -15.81 -13.92
C THR A 83 -8.34 -15.13 -12.71
N VAL A 84 -8.88 -13.92 -12.90
CA VAL A 84 -9.58 -13.16 -11.84
C VAL A 84 -10.86 -13.87 -11.40
N GLU A 85 -11.67 -14.37 -12.34
CA GLU A 85 -12.90 -15.12 -12.04
C GLU A 85 -12.60 -16.40 -11.26
N GLY A 86 -11.55 -17.13 -11.66
CA GLY A 86 -11.07 -18.31 -10.93
C GLY A 86 -10.62 -17.97 -9.51
N TYR A 87 -9.93 -16.84 -9.31
CA TYR A 87 -9.53 -16.35 -7.98
C TYR A 87 -10.74 -16.09 -7.08
N CYS A 88 -11.79 -15.45 -7.61
CA CYS A 88 -13.02 -15.16 -6.86
C CYS A 88 -13.94 -16.38 -6.68
N GLY A 89 -13.51 -17.58 -7.08
CA GLY A 89 -14.31 -18.81 -6.95
C GLY A 89 -15.52 -18.85 -7.88
N ILE A 90 -15.54 -18.02 -8.92
CA ILE A 90 -16.62 -17.99 -9.92
C ILE A 90 -16.27 -18.97 -11.03
N ALA A 91 -17.17 -19.92 -11.30
CA ALA A 91 -17.02 -20.81 -12.44
C ALA A 91 -16.95 -19.99 -13.73
N VAL A 92 -15.88 -20.14 -14.51
CA VAL A 92 -15.74 -19.55 -15.84
C VAL A 92 -16.81 -20.17 -16.74
N ARG A 93 -17.97 -19.53 -16.81
CA ARG A 93 -19.09 -19.95 -17.67
C ARG A 93 -19.02 -19.14 -18.96
N GLY A 94 -19.25 -19.83 -20.09
CA GLY A 94 -19.06 -19.28 -21.45
C GLY A 94 -19.89 -18.03 -21.79
N ASP A 95 -19.82 -17.65 -23.06
CA ASP A 95 -20.04 -16.33 -23.68
C ASP A 95 -21.37 -15.55 -23.43
N GLN A 96 -22.21 -15.91 -22.44
CA GLN A 96 -23.49 -15.24 -22.20
C GLN A 96 -23.76 -14.78 -20.76
N GLN A 97 -22.75 -14.75 -19.88
CA GLN A 97 -22.91 -14.15 -18.55
C GLN A 97 -21.97 -12.96 -18.37
N ARG A 98 -22.49 -11.86 -17.82
CA ARG A 98 -21.71 -10.66 -17.45
C ARG A 98 -20.51 -11.10 -16.62
N ARG A 99 -19.31 -10.76 -17.09
CA ARG A 99 -18.05 -11.11 -16.43
C ARG A 99 -17.88 -10.30 -15.16
N LEU A 100 -17.12 -10.85 -14.22
CA LEU A 100 -16.82 -10.17 -12.96
C LEU A 100 -16.07 -8.85 -13.18
N VAL A 101 -15.26 -8.77 -14.23
CA VAL A 101 -14.46 -7.59 -14.58
C VAL A 101 -15.18 -6.57 -15.46
N ASP A 102 -16.37 -6.89 -15.99
CA ASP A 102 -17.14 -5.98 -16.86
C ASP A 102 -17.47 -4.61 -16.25
N PRO A 103 -17.78 -4.48 -14.94
CA PRO A 103 -17.94 -3.17 -14.33
C PRO A 103 -16.64 -2.36 -14.38
N LEU A 104 -15.50 -2.99 -14.10
CA LEU A 104 -14.18 -2.34 -14.10
C LEU A 104 -13.77 -1.87 -15.51
N LEU A 105 -14.07 -2.69 -16.53
CA LEU A 105 -13.88 -2.33 -17.95
C LEU A 105 -14.78 -1.14 -18.34
N ARG A 106 -16.06 -1.16 -17.95
CA ARG A 106 -17.00 -0.08 -18.27
C ARG A 106 -16.67 1.24 -17.58
N MET A 107 -16.14 1.19 -16.36
CA MET A 107 -15.65 2.37 -15.65
C MET A 107 -14.35 2.91 -16.27
N GLY A 108 -13.69 2.16 -17.16
CA GLY A 108 -12.38 2.54 -17.72
C GLY A 108 -11.25 2.42 -16.69
N ILE A 109 -11.40 1.56 -15.68
CA ILE A 109 -10.39 1.30 -14.67
C ILE A 109 -9.30 0.38 -15.23
N VAL A 110 -9.74 -0.69 -15.90
CA VAL A 110 -8.89 -1.66 -16.59
C VAL A 110 -9.11 -1.59 -18.09
N VAL A 111 -8.05 -1.91 -18.84
CA VAL A 111 -8.10 -2.20 -20.27
C VAL A 111 -7.70 -3.64 -20.50
N GLN A 112 -8.30 -4.24 -21.53
CA GLN A 112 -7.94 -5.56 -21.98
C GLN A 112 -7.07 -5.45 -23.24
N GLY A 113 -5.86 -5.99 -23.18
CA GLY A 113 -4.96 -6.09 -24.32
C GLY A 113 -5.40 -7.16 -25.32
N SER A 114 -4.75 -7.19 -26.49
CA SER A 114 -5.04 -8.16 -27.55
C SER A 114 -4.83 -9.62 -27.14
N SER A 115 -3.97 -9.88 -26.16
CA SER A 115 -3.75 -11.20 -25.54
C SER A 115 -4.77 -11.55 -24.47
N GLY A 116 -5.75 -10.69 -24.20
CA GLY A 116 -6.73 -10.86 -23.12
C GLY A 116 -6.22 -10.45 -21.73
N GLY A 117 -4.97 -9.99 -21.63
CA GLY A 117 -4.38 -9.48 -20.40
C GLY A 117 -5.04 -8.18 -19.94
N LEU A 118 -5.31 -8.09 -18.63
CA LEU A 118 -5.86 -6.92 -17.98
C LEU A 118 -4.74 -6.03 -17.43
N ALA A 119 -4.86 -4.73 -17.66
CA ALA A 119 -3.96 -3.74 -17.07
C ALA A 119 -4.77 -2.53 -16.58
N ILE A 120 -4.33 -1.94 -15.46
CA ILE A 120 -4.85 -0.66 -15.01
C ILE A 120 -4.45 0.43 -16.02
N VAL A 121 -5.39 1.30 -16.37
CA VAL A 121 -5.24 2.26 -17.48
C VAL A 121 -4.11 3.26 -17.28
N SER A 122 -3.85 3.67 -16.03
CA SER A 122 -2.82 4.64 -15.70
C SER A 122 -2.40 4.56 -14.23
N GLU A 123 -1.25 5.15 -13.91
CA GLU A 123 -0.81 5.30 -12.51
C GLU A 123 -1.79 6.16 -11.69
N MET A 124 -2.42 7.15 -12.34
CA MET A 124 -3.48 7.96 -11.75
C MET A 124 -4.73 7.12 -11.45
N MET A 125 -5.14 6.24 -12.36
CA MET A 125 -6.28 5.34 -12.12
C MET A 125 -5.99 4.32 -11.00
N CYS A 126 -4.78 3.76 -10.98
CA CYS A 126 -4.34 2.88 -9.89
C CYS A 126 -4.54 3.57 -8.53
N ARG A 127 -4.10 4.82 -8.43
CA ARG A 127 -4.27 5.61 -7.21
C ARG A 127 -5.74 5.89 -6.89
N VAL A 128 -6.57 6.22 -7.88
CA VAL A 128 -8.03 6.41 -7.68
C VAL A 128 -8.66 5.14 -7.07
N CYS A 129 -8.31 3.96 -7.58
CA CYS A 129 -8.80 2.68 -7.06
C CYS A 129 -8.32 2.39 -5.63
N VAL A 130 -7.03 2.62 -5.35
CA VAL A 130 -6.45 2.41 -4.02
C VAL A 130 -7.07 3.34 -2.97
N GLU A 131 -7.32 4.60 -3.31
CA GLU A 131 -7.99 5.55 -2.40
C GLU A 131 -9.48 5.22 -2.21
N ALA A 132 -10.09 4.49 -3.13
CA ALA A 132 -11.50 4.10 -3.08
C ALA A 132 -11.77 2.78 -2.33
N LEU A 133 -10.74 1.98 -1.95
CA LEU A 133 -10.99 0.67 -1.33
C LEU A 133 -11.97 0.81 -0.15
N PRO A 134 -12.91 -0.12 0.06
CA PRO A 134 -13.91 -0.04 1.11
C PRO A 134 -13.28 0.16 2.48
N GLU A 135 -13.90 0.99 3.31
CA GLU A 135 -13.46 1.17 4.70
C GLU A 135 -13.89 -0.04 5.53
N ARG A 136 -12.94 -0.64 6.23
CA ARG A 136 -13.18 -1.77 7.12
C ARG A 136 -13.68 -1.27 8.48
N GLU A 137 -14.46 -2.12 9.16
CA GLU A 137 -14.83 -1.86 10.55
C GLU A 137 -13.65 -2.05 11.53
N ILE A 138 -12.80 -1.03 11.63
CA ILE A 138 -11.63 -1.04 12.50
C ILE A 138 -11.98 -0.49 13.89
N HIS A 139 -11.34 -0.98 14.94
CA HIS A 139 -11.47 -0.46 16.30
C HIS A 139 -10.66 0.83 16.43
N GLN A 140 -11.25 1.87 17.01
CA GLN A 140 -10.57 3.16 17.19
C GLN A 140 -9.33 2.97 18.08
N ALA A 141 -8.21 3.54 17.65
CA ALA A 141 -6.96 3.51 18.41
C ALA A 141 -6.66 4.88 19.02
N ALA A 142 -6.28 4.90 20.30
CA ALA A 142 -6.04 6.12 21.07
C ALA A 142 -4.69 6.80 20.77
N ASN A 143 -3.72 6.10 20.18
CA ASN A 143 -2.39 6.64 19.87
C ASN A 143 -1.86 6.06 18.56
N THR A 144 -1.69 6.91 17.53
CA THR A 144 -1.22 6.54 16.18
C THR A 144 0.03 7.32 15.78
N ASP A 145 0.68 8.01 16.73
CA ASP A 145 1.84 8.87 16.47
C ASP A 145 3.15 8.09 16.53
N ASP A 146 3.17 7.02 17.32
CA ASP A 146 4.26 6.05 17.32
C ASP A 146 4.10 5.08 16.13
N PRO A 147 5.07 5.02 15.20
CA PRO A 147 4.96 4.18 14.01
C PRO A 147 4.97 2.68 14.33
N VAL A 148 5.64 2.24 15.40
CA VAL A 148 5.65 0.83 15.79
C VAL A 148 4.36 0.45 16.49
N LEU A 149 3.79 1.36 17.29
CA LEU A 149 2.46 1.16 17.87
C LEU A 149 1.38 1.08 16.79
N LEU A 150 1.40 1.99 15.81
CA LEU A 150 0.49 1.98 14.67
C LEU A 150 0.61 0.69 13.85
N LEU A 151 1.84 0.22 13.60
CA LEU A 151 2.10 -1.08 12.97
C LEU A 151 1.49 -2.23 13.78
N SER A 152 1.73 -2.25 15.09
CA SER A 152 1.19 -3.28 15.99
C SER A 152 -0.34 -3.30 15.98
N LEU A 153 -0.98 -2.13 16.01
CA LEU A 153 -2.44 -2.00 15.94
C LEU A 153 -2.99 -2.45 14.59
N ALA A 154 -2.31 -2.08 13.50
CA ALA A 154 -2.70 -2.49 12.16
C ALA A 154 -2.57 -4.01 11.99
N LEU A 155 -1.46 -4.61 12.40
CA LEU A 155 -1.29 -6.08 12.37
C LEU A 155 -2.29 -6.82 13.26
N GLY A 156 -2.85 -6.19 14.29
CA GLY A 156 -3.95 -6.76 15.07
C GLY A 156 -5.29 -6.75 14.34
N GLN A 157 -5.41 -6.06 13.21
CA GLN A 157 -6.67 -5.84 12.50
C GLN A 157 -6.60 -6.21 11.01
N VAL A 158 -5.49 -6.80 10.56
CA VAL A 158 -5.39 -7.37 9.22
C VAL A 158 -6.31 -8.58 9.07
N TYR A 159 -6.69 -8.89 7.84
CA TYR A 159 -7.38 -10.09 7.43
C TYR A 159 -6.37 -11.16 7.00
N PRO A 160 -6.12 -12.19 7.83
CA PRO A 160 -5.05 -13.15 7.59
C PRO A 160 -5.19 -13.91 6.28
N LYS A 161 -6.43 -14.13 5.82
CA LYS A 161 -6.69 -14.85 4.57
C LYS A 161 -6.25 -14.10 3.33
N THR A 162 -6.22 -12.76 3.35
CA THR A 162 -5.68 -11.97 2.22
C THR A 162 -4.16 -12.17 2.09
N ILE A 163 -3.45 -12.26 3.22
CA ILE A 163 -1.99 -12.44 3.25
C ILE A 163 -1.60 -13.90 2.96
N SER A 164 -2.25 -14.85 3.64
CA SER A 164 -1.85 -16.26 3.63
C SER A 164 -2.33 -17.05 2.41
N ASN A 165 -3.08 -16.42 1.49
CA ASN A 165 -3.69 -17.09 0.34
C ASN A 165 -2.63 -17.79 -0.52
N HIS A 166 -2.84 -19.08 -0.79
CA HIS A 166 -1.95 -19.94 -1.57
C HIS A 166 -1.58 -19.39 -2.96
N LEU A 167 -2.42 -18.55 -3.56
CA LEU A 167 -2.19 -17.93 -4.87
C LEU A 167 -1.24 -16.72 -4.83
N VAL A 168 -1.09 -16.08 -3.67
CA VAL A 168 -0.16 -14.95 -3.45
C VAL A 168 1.09 -15.36 -2.67
N ARG A 169 1.26 -16.67 -2.43
CA ARG A 169 2.47 -17.24 -1.83
C ARG A 169 3.57 -17.34 -2.89
N ASN A 170 4.73 -16.81 -2.55
CA ASN A 170 5.98 -17.23 -3.18
C ASN A 170 6.39 -18.61 -2.62
N ARG A 171 7.44 -19.22 -3.19
CA ARG A 171 7.92 -20.57 -2.79
C ARG A 171 8.13 -20.76 -1.27
N GLN A 172 8.34 -19.68 -0.50
CA GLN A 172 8.75 -19.74 0.91
C GLN A 172 7.94 -18.85 1.87
N ALA A 173 7.21 -17.83 1.38
CA ALA A 173 6.47 -16.88 2.23
C ALA A 173 5.41 -16.11 1.41
N PRO A 174 4.42 -15.45 2.05
CA PRO A 174 3.60 -14.44 1.38
C PRO A 174 4.44 -13.35 0.72
N SER A 175 3.94 -12.80 -0.39
CA SER A 175 4.61 -11.73 -1.13
C SER A 175 4.64 -10.41 -0.35
N GLU A 176 5.63 -9.57 -0.62
CA GLU A 176 5.69 -8.20 -0.07
C GLU A 176 4.44 -7.39 -0.45
N SER A 177 3.91 -7.58 -1.66
CA SER A 177 2.69 -6.93 -2.13
C SER A 177 1.46 -7.30 -1.29
N ALA A 178 1.33 -8.57 -0.87
CA ALA A 178 0.22 -9.00 -0.03
C ALA A 178 0.24 -8.31 1.35
N PHE A 179 1.43 -8.23 1.98
CA PHE A 179 1.59 -7.46 3.22
C PHE A 179 1.34 -5.97 3.00
N HIS A 180 1.84 -5.42 1.90
CA HIS A 180 1.69 -4.01 1.56
C HIS A 180 0.24 -3.59 1.41
N HIS A 181 -0.53 -4.29 0.58
CA HIS A 181 -1.93 -4.01 0.34
C HIS A 181 -2.74 -4.04 1.64
N GLU A 182 -2.53 -5.10 2.40
CA GLU A 182 -3.29 -5.39 3.61
C GLU A 182 -2.97 -4.39 4.74
N LEU A 183 -1.69 -4.09 4.92
CA LEU A 183 -1.24 -3.14 5.93
C LEU A 183 -1.64 -1.71 5.57
N TYR A 184 -1.48 -1.30 4.31
CA TYR A 184 -1.92 0.03 3.84
C TYR A 184 -3.41 0.24 4.09
N SER A 185 -4.25 -0.71 3.67
CA SER A 185 -5.70 -0.63 3.83
C SER A 185 -6.09 -0.51 5.30
N THR A 186 -5.45 -1.31 6.16
CA THR A 186 -5.72 -1.31 7.59
C THR A 186 -5.28 -0.02 8.28
N ILE A 187 -4.07 0.47 7.99
CA ILE A 187 -3.58 1.74 8.54
C ILE A 187 -4.47 2.90 8.09
N ARG A 188 -4.85 2.96 6.80
CA ARG A 188 -5.74 4.00 6.28
C ARG A 188 -7.05 4.05 7.06
N ASP A 189 -7.66 2.90 7.28
CA ASP A 189 -8.95 2.79 7.94
C ASP A 189 -8.85 3.12 9.45
N ILE A 190 -7.72 2.79 10.11
CA ILE A 190 -7.40 3.26 11.48
C ILE A 190 -7.36 4.79 11.52
N LEU A 191 -6.61 5.41 10.61
CA LEU A 191 -6.40 6.86 10.59
C LEU A 191 -7.70 7.62 10.30
N LYS A 192 -8.51 7.14 9.35
CA LYS A 192 -9.83 7.71 9.03
C LYS A 192 -10.79 7.67 10.22
N LYS A 193 -10.88 6.53 10.92
CA LYS A 193 -11.74 6.39 12.12
C LYS A 193 -11.28 7.25 13.29
N GLY A 194 -9.98 7.54 13.39
CA GLY A 194 -9.44 8.48 14.37
C GLY A 194 -9.82 9.94 14.11
N ALA A 195 -10.55 10.25 13.02
CA ALA A 195 -10.76 11.60 12.49
C ALA A 195 -9.45 12.36 12.25
N LEU A 196 -8.35 11.62 12.07
CA LEU A 196 -7.05 12.19 11.78
C LEU A 196 -7.05 12.57 10.30
N THR A 197 -6.90 13.85 10.00
CA THR A 197 -6.69 14.36 8.63
C THR A 197 -5.28 14.02 8.12
N ARG A 198 -4.77 12.82 8.45
CA ARG A 198 -3.47 12.34 8.01
C ARG A 198 -3.59 11.81 6.60
N GLY A 199 -2.81 12.40 5.71
CA GLY A 199 -2.55 11.82 4.41
C GLY A 199 -1.90 10.45 4.54
N ILE A 200 -2.40 9.45 3.84
CA ILE A 200 -1.75 8.14 3.72
C ILE A 200 -1.63 7.78 2.24
N TYR A 201 -0.46 7.30 1.85
CA TYR A 201 -0.09 7.09 0.45
C TYR A 201 0.57 5.73 0.31
N ALA A 202 0.08 4.95 -0.65
CA ALA A 202 0.69 3.72 -1.10
C ALA A 202 1.69 4.03 -2.22
N GLU A 203 2.81 3.30 -2.24
CA GLU A 203 3.76 3.25 -3.36
C GLU A 203 4.32 4.61 -3.82
N VAL A 204 4.76 5.44 -2.89
CA VAL A 204 5.29 6.77 -3.21
C VAL A 204 6.61 6.64 -3.99
N LYS A 205 6.64 7.16 -5.21
CA LYS A 205 7.77 7.02 -6.15
C LYS A 205 8.36 8.38 -6.51
N THR A 206 9.69 8.38 -6.69
CA THR A 206 10.53 9.31 -7.48
C THR A 206 10.38 9.10 -9.00
N PRO A 207 9.92 10.02 -9.87
CA PRO A 207 9.82 9.78 -11.30
C PRO A 207 11.20 9.79 -11.92
N GLY A 208 11.35 8.91 -12.91
CA GLY A 208 12.67 8.50 -13.38
C GLY A 208 13.40 7.55 -12.44
N SER A 209 12.93 7.38 -11.20
CA SER A 209 13.48 6.43 -10.25
C SER A 209 12.69 5.11 -10.25
N ARG A 210 13.40 4.01 -10.03
CA ARG A 210 12.80 2.71 -9.68
C ARG A 210 12.52 2.59 -8.18
N ARG A 211 12.90 3.61 -7.41
CA ARG A 211 12.80 3.70 -5.96
C ARG A 211 11.37 4.05 -5.52
N ARG A 212 10.84 3.31 -4.57
CA ARG A 212 9.45 3.38 -4.07
C ARG A 212 9.42 3.19 -2.57
N ALA A 213 8.87 4.12 -1.81
CA ALA A 213 8.47 3.86 -0.43
C ALA A 213 7.10 3.17 -0.42
N ASP A 214 6.95 2.14 0.42
CA ASP A 214 5.73 1.32 0.40
C ASP A 214 4.54 2.07 1.00
N ILE A 215 4.65 2.58 2.23
CA ILE A 215 3.57 3.33 2.89
C ILE A 215 4.14 4.63 3.45
N LEU A 216 3.59 5.77 3.06
CA LEU A 216 3.91 7.08 3.62
C LEU A 216 2.68 7.66 4.32
N ILE A 217 2.85 8.13 5.54
CA ILE A 217 1.85 8.90 6.29
C ILE A 217 2.37 10.32 6.44
N ALA A 218 1.58 11.30 6.03
CA ALA A 218 1.96 12.70 6.10
C ALA A 218 0.79 13.58 6.57
N ASN A 219 0.98 14.18 7.75
CA ASN A 219 0.36 15.43 8.18
C ASN A 219 1.06 15.87 9.49
N GLY A 220 1.92 16.89 9.40
CA GLY A 220 2.89 17.22 10.45
C GLY A 220 4.14 16.34 10.33
N VAL A 221 4.35 15.43 11.28
CA VAL A 221 5.46 14.47 11.28
C VAL A 221 5.25 13.44 10.16
N ARG A 222 6.25 13.29 9.29
CA ARG A 222 6.24 12.31 8.20
C ARG A 222 6.78 10.96 8.69
N VAL A 223 5.96 9.93 8.54
CA VAL A 223 6.28 8.56 8.90
C VAL A 223 6.23 7.71 7.64
N ALA A 224 7.20 6.82 7.43
CA ALA A 224 7.13 5.86 6.34
C ALA A 224 7.51 4.44 6.78
N TYR A 225 6.86 3.47 6.14
CA TYR A 225 7.16 2.05 6.25
C TYR A 225 7.74 1.55 4.92
N GLU A 226 8.87 0.87 5.02
CA GLU A 226 9.43 0.02 3.96
C GLU A 226 9.18 -1.43 4.34
N LEU A 227 8.55 -2.19 3.48
CA LEU A 227 8.17 -3.56 3.75
C LEU A 227 9.14 -4.51 3.06
N LYS A 228 9.50 -5.57 3.77
CA LYS A 228 10.33 -6.65 3.27
C LYS A 228 9.75 -7.97 3.70
N SER A 229 9.91 -8.98 2.85
CA SER A 229 9.52 -10.36 3.18
C SER A 229 10.77 -11.24 3.16
N ASN A 230 10.94 -12.02 4.22
CA ASN A 230 11.93 -13.08 4.32
C ASN A 230 13.39 -12.64 4.10
N GLN A 231 13.78 -11.47 4.60
CA GLN A 231 15.20 -11.08 4.65
C GLN A 231 15.81 -11.74 5.89
N LEU A 232 16.61 -12.79 5.69
CA LEU A 232 17.08 -13.65 6.77
C LEU A 232 18.52 -13.33 7.18
N ARG A 233 19.30 -12.75 6.26
CA ARG A 233 20.73 -12.46 6.46
C ARG A 233 20.98 -11.00 6.77
N GLU A 234 22.00 -10.72 7.56
CA GLU A 234 22.40 -9.34 7.88
C GLU A 234 22.59 -8.48 6.63
N SER A 235 23.21 -9.00 5.57
CA SER A 235 23.44 -8.27 4.32
C SER A 235 22.15 -7.88 3.57
N GLU A 236 21.12 -8.72 3.65
CA GLU A 236 19.80 -8.47 3.08
C GLU A 236 19.08 -7.37 3.86
N ILE A 237 19.16 -7.44 5.19
CA ILE A 237 18.59 -6.44 6.10
C ILE A 237 19.33 -5.10 5.95
N GLU A 238 20.66 -5.10 5.80
CA GLU A 238 21.46 -3.89 5.56
C GLU A 238 21.07 -3.23 4.23
N ALA A 239 20.88 -4.02 3.18
CA ALA A 239 20.43 -3.51 1.88
C ALA A 239 19.04 -2.84 1.99
N ALA A 240 18.11 -3.45 2.72
CA ALA A 240 16.81 -2.86 3.00
C ALA A 240 16.90 -1.57 3.83
N ALA A 241 17.76 -1.53 4.85
CA ALA A 241 17.98 -0.33 5.66
C ALA A 241 18.61 0.81 4.86
N LYS A 242 19.56 0.50 3.98
CA LYS A 242 20.14 1.47 3.04
C LYS A 242 19.08 2.06 2.12
N GLN A 243 18.28 1.21 1.49
CA GLN A 243 17.18 1.63 0.62
C GLN A 243 16.19 2.51 1.37
N ALA A 244 15.83 2.13 2.60
CA ALA A 244 14.93 2.91 3.43
C ALA A 244 15.49 4.28 3.81
N ASP A 245 16.79 4.41 4.13
CA ASP A 245 17.38 5.71 4.42
C ASP A 245 17.42 6.62 3.18
N GLU A 246 17.68 6.07 1.99
CA GLU A 246 17.58 6.82 0.74
C GLU A 246 16.16 7.40 0.56
N TYR A 247 15.12 6.60 0.82
CA TYR A 247 13.73 7.05 0.72
C TYR A 247 13.38 8.08 1.78
N ARG A 248 13.90 7.89 3.00
CA ARG A 248 13.72 8.84 4.09
C ARG A 248 14.23 10.22 3.71
N GLN A 249 15.42 10.29 3.09
CA GLN A 249 15.98 11.55 2.59
C GLN A 249 15.13 12.13 1.45
N GLN A 250 14.77 11.30 0.47
CA GLN A 250 14.03 11.68 -0.73
C GLN A 250 12.64 12.27 -0.43
N PHE A 251 11.92 11.69 0.54
CA PHE A 251 10.57 12.12 0.91
C PHE A 251 10.52 13.00 2.18
N ASN A 252 11.69 13.39 2.69
CA ASN A 252 11.85 14.14 3.93
C ASN A 252 11.07 13.52 5.10
N VAL A 253 11.26 12.21 5.32
CA VAL A 253 10.59 11.43 6.37
C VAL A 253 11.32 11.63 7.70
N ASP A 254 10.56 11.92 8.75
CA ASP A 254 11.08 12.10 10.11
C ASP A 254 11.32 10.75 10.81
N ARG A 255 10.45 9.77 10.56
CA ARG A 255 10.50 8.42 11.14
C ARG A 255 10.40 7.35 10.04
N MET A 256 11.49 6.65 9.77
CA MET A 256 11.55 5.57 8.79
C MET A 256 11.58 4.22 9.49
N VAL A 257 10.66 3.32 9.14
CA VAL A 257 10.59 1.96 9.70
C VAL A 257 10.71 0.93 8.59
N VAL A 258 11.70 0.04 8.69
CA VAL A 258 11.77 -1.18 7.89
C VAL A 258 11.05 -2.29 8.64
N VAL A 259 10.02 -2.87 8.03
CA VAL A 259 9.29 -4.02 8.57
C VAL A 259 9.68 -5.26 7.78
N ASN A 260 10.43 -6.16 8.41
CA ASN A 260 10.83 -7.43 7.84
C ASN A 260 9.88 -8.54 8.33
N PHE A 261 9.02 -9.03 7.45
CA PHE A 261 8.11 -10.14 7.74
C PHE A 261 8.84 -11.47 7.61
N VAL A 262 8.88 -12.26 8.69
CA VAL A 262 9.64 -13.51 8.75
C VAL A 262 8.75 -14.66 9.23
N PRO A 263 8.65 -15.80 8.54
CA PRO A 263 7.94 -16.96 9.08
C PRO A 263 8.53 -17.41 10.42
N MET A 264 7.69 -17.78 11.40
CA MET A 264 8.16 -18.15 12.76
C MET A 264 9.17 -19.29 12.79
N GLY A 265 9.17 -20.18 11.79
CA GLY A 265 10.12 -21.29 11.67
C GLY A 265 11.47 -20.94 11.05
N HIS A 266 11.66 -19.71 10.54
CA HIS A 266 12.90 -19.32 9.86
C HIS A 266 13.93 -18.76 10.84
N THR A 267 15.19 -19.15 10.64
CA THR A 267 16.35 -18.56 11.34
C THR A 267 16.69 -17.21 10.71
N LEU A 268 16.90 -16.20 11.56
CA LEU A 268 17.12 -14.81 11.19
C LEU A 268 18.36 -14.27 11.92
N ASP A 269 19.22 -13.55 11.20
CA ASP A 269 20.26 -12.74 11.82
C ASP A 269 19.59 -11.56 12.57
N GLU A 270 19.68 -11.58 13.90
CA GLU A 270 18.95 -10.65 14.78
C GLU A 270 19.58 -9.24 14.79
N VAL A 271 19.44 -8.53 13.68
CA VAL A 271 19.94 -7.16 13.48
C VAL A 271 18.80 -6.17 13.53
N TYR A 272 18.85 -5.24 14.49
CA TYR A 272 17.78 -4.26 14.74
C TYR A 272 18.18 -2.81 14.44
N ARG A 273 19.47 -2.59 14.13
CA ARG A 273 20.01 -1.27 13.80
C ARG A 273 21.32 -1.38 13.01
N PHE A 274 21.58 -0.38 12.19
CA PHE A 274 22.90 -0.16 11.59
C PHE A 274 23.38 1.23 11.95
N THR A 275 24.63 1.35 12.41
CA THR A 275 25.24 2.64 12.75
C THR A 275 25.32 3.60 11.55
N ARG A 276 25.41 3.05 10.34
CA ARG A 276 25.43 3.81 9.08
C ARG A 276 24.06 4.41 8.71
N PHE A 277 22.96 3.86 9.24
CA PHE A 277 21.59 4.28 8.97
C PHE A 277 20.84 4.59 10.28
N PRO A 278 21.33 5.55 11.09
CA PRO A 278 20.88 5.73 12.48
C PRO A 278 19.44 6.24 12.62
N ARG A 279 18.80 6.66 11.52
CA ARG A 279 17.42 7.15 11.47
C ARG A 279 16.43 6.13 10.89
N VAL A 280 16.88 4.91 10.64
CA VAL A 280 16.03 3.80 10.18
C VAL A 280 15.84 2.84 11.34
N GLN A 281 14.59 2.63 11.73
CA GLN A 281 14.21 1.63 12.72
C GLN A 281 13.92 0.30 12.01
N ILE A 282 14.47 -0.81 12.51
CA ILE A 282 14.21 -2.14 11.96
C ILE A 282 13.28 -2.89 12.92
N VAL A 283 12.18 -3.40 12.38
CA VAL A 283 11.19 -4.20 13.08
C VAL A 283 11.10 -5.56 12.39
N HIS A 284 11.40 -6.63 13.13
CA HIS A 284 11.16 -7.99 12.66
C HIS A 284 9.77 -8.44 13.09
N ALA A 285 8.89 -8.68 12.14
CA ALA A 285 7.52 -9.14 12.36
C ALA A 285 7.45 -10.65 12.05
N ARG A 286 7.62 -11.48 13.10
CA ARG A 286 7.53 -12.94 12.94
C ARG A 286 6.08 -13.39 12.88
N PHE A 287 5.71 -14.22 11.91
CA PHE A 287 4.32 -14.62 11.68
C PHE A 287 4.12 -16.13 11.57
N ALA A 288 2.97 -16.62 12.01
CA ALA A 288 2.53 -18.01 11.80
C ALA A 288 2.05 -18.22 10.35
N ASP A 289 2.06 -19.46 9.83
CA ASP A 289 1.66 -19.75 8.42
C ASP A 289 0.26 -19.24 8.05
N SER A 290 -0.65 -19.20 9.02
CA SER A 290 -2.01 -18.66 8.94
C SER A 290 -2.06 -17.13 8.86
N CYS A 291 -0.97 -16.43 9.20
CA CYS A 291 -0.86 -14.97 9.31
C CYS A 291 -1.86 -14.34 10.30
N ASP A 292 -2.36 -15.11 11.26
CA ASP A 292 -3.30 -14.67 12.31
C ASP A 292 -2.61 -14.24 13.61
N GLN A 293 -1.31 -14.48 13.70
CA GLN A 293 -0.47 -14.09 14.83
C GLN A 293 0.87 -13.54 14.35
N PHE A 294 1.26 -12.41 14.94
CA PHE A 294 2.51 -11.72 14.71
C PHE A 294 3.27 -11.52 16.03
N SER A 295 4.60 -11.58 15.99
CA SER A 295 5.48 -11.17 17.09
C SER A 295 6.46 -10.14 16.56
N LEU A 296 6.39 -8.92 17.09
CA LEU A 296 7.27 -7.83 16.72
C LEU A 296 8.48 -7.80 17.63
N GLN A 297 9.66 -7.66 17.04
CA GLN A 297 10.93 -7.52 17.73
C GLN A 297 11.66 -6.30 17.16
N TYR A 298 12.01 -5.34 18.01
CA TYR A 298 12.60 -4.07 17.58
C TYR A 298 13.37 -3.38 18.70
N MET A 299 14.13 -2.35 18.35
CA MET A 299 14.75 -1.43 19.30
C MET A 299 14.20 -0.01 19.07
N TYR A 300 14.00 0.76 20.13
CA TYR A 300 13.60 2.17 20.01
C TYR A 300 14.77 3.02 19.49
N LEU A 301 14.46 3.97 18.62
CA LEU A 301 15.43 4.95 18.15
C LEU A 301 15.85 5.87 19.30
N GLY A 302 17.14 5.90 19.62
CA GLY A 302 17.69 6.81 20.63
C GLY A 302 17.66 6.29 22.07
N GLU A 303 17.15 5.08 22.31
CA GLU A 303 17.18 4.43 23.63
C GLU A 303 18.22 3.29 23.68
N THR A 304 18.36 2.66 24.84
CA THR A 304 19.36 1.64 25.20
C THR A 304 19.44 0.47 24.22
N ASN A 305 20.48 -0.37 24.33
CA ASN A 305 20.67 -1.59 23.53
C ASN A 305 19.63 -2.70 23.82
N GLU A 306 18.44 -2.35 24.32
CA GLU A 306 17.42 -3.31 24.74
C GLU A 306 16.44 -3.59 23.60
N VAL A 307 16.33 -4.87 23.21
CA VAL A 307 15.34 -5.32 22.23
C VAL A 307 13.98 -5.46 22.92
N LYS A 308 13.00 -4.72 22.44
CA LYS A 308 11.59 -4.85 22.84
C LYS A 308 10.93 -5.94 22.02
N ARG A 309 10.01 -6.66 22.68
CA ARG A 309 9.21 -7.72 22.07
C ARG A 309 7.75 -7.49 22.41
N CYS A 310 6.89 -7.51 21.41
CA CYS A 310 5.45 -7.56 21.62
C CYS A 310 4.80 -8.64 20.76
N SER A 311 3.72 -9.22 21.26
CA SER A 311 2.93 -10.23 20.56
C SER A 311 1.59 -9.63 20.18
N VAL A 312 1.21 -9.82 18.93
CA VAL A 312 0.00 -9.30 18.33
C VAL A 312 -0.80 -10.48 17.80
N LYS A 313 -2.04 -10.64 18.26
CA LYS A 313 -3.00 -11.57 17.67
C LYS A 313 -3.97 -10.77 16.82
N CYS A 314 -4.25 -11.25 15.61
CA CYS A 314 -5.31 -10.67 14.79
C CYS A 314 -6.63 -10.86 15.50
N LEU A 315 -7.48 -9.83 15.49
CA LEU A 315 -8.86 -9.96 15.90
C LEU A 315 -9.55 -10.93 14.92
N ALA A 316 -9.90 -12.11 15.42
CA ALA A 316 -10.73 -13.03 14.65
C ALA A 316 -12.08 -12.36 14.41
N ARG A 317 -12.35 -11.97 13.16
CA ARG A 317 -13.72 -11.64 12.77
C ARG A 317 -14.46 -12.95 12.59
N ASN A 318 -15.41 -13.20 13.48
CA ASN A 318 -16.48 -14.16 13.21
C ASN A 318 -17.19 -13.64 11.95
N ASN A 319 -17.07 -14.37 10.84
CA ASN A 319 -17.90 -14.12 9.67
C ASN A 319 -19.36 -14.36 10.10
N SER A 320 -20.13 -13.29 10.24
CA SER A 320 -21.59 -13.32 10.33
C SER A 320 -22.16 -12.75 9.05
#